data_AF-A0A953M3W3-F1
#
_entry.id   AF-A0A953M3W3-F1
#
_cell.length_a   1.000
_cell.length_b   1.000
_cell.length_c   1.000
_cell.angle_alpha   90.00
_cell.angle_beta   90.00
_cell.angle_gamma   90.00
#
_symmetry.space_group_name_H-M   'P 1'
#
loop_
_entity.id
_entity.type
_entity.pdbx_description
1 polymer ?
#
loop_
_entity_poly.entity_id
_entity_poly.type
_entity_poly.pdbx_seq_one_letter_code
_entity_poly.pdbx_strand_id
1 'polypeptide(L)' 'MAEKGKSKTDVAARAENKGRGQNCRLCGNKIDVVMSVSPSGKKKMRRVCCGE' A
#
# COMPACT_ATOMS: atom_id res chain seq x y z
N MET A 1 6.12 29.10 -6.92
CA MET A 1 5.01 28.66 -7.79
C MET A 1 4.19 27.66 -6.99
N ALA A 2 3.05 28.06 -6.43
CA ALA A 2 2.16 27.15 -5.73
C ALA A 2 1.55 26.21 -6.77
N GLU A 3 1.73 24.91 -6.57
CA GLU A 3 1.32 23.83 -7.48
C GLU A 3 -0.21 23.76 -7.57
N LYS A 4 -0.79 24.67 -8.36
CA LYS A 4 -2.19 24.60 -8.80
C LYS A 4 -2.32 23.37 -9.70
N GLY A 5 -2.81 22.25 -9.19
CA GLY A 5 -3.14 21.13 -10.08
C GLY A 5 -3.47 19.77 -9.50
N LYS A 6 -3.83 19.62 -8.22
CA LYS A 6 -4.41 18.35 -7.74
C LYS A 6 -5.66 18.63 -6.92
N SER A 7 -6.80 18.68 -7.61
CA SER A 7 -8.10 18.68 -6.96
C SER A 7 -8.17 17.51 -5.99
N LYS A 8 -8.59 17.77 -4.74
CA LYS A 8 -8.76 16.75 -3.68
C LYS A 8 -9.74 15.62 -4.07
N THR A 9 -10.48 15.82 -5.16
CA THR A 9 -11.49 14.95 -5.77
C THR A 9 -10.97 14.04 -6.88
N ASP A 10 -9.70 14.15 -7.28
CA ASP A 10 -9.18 13.32 -8.37
C ASP A 10 -8.90 11.89 -7.90
N VAL A 11 -9.95 11.07 -7.93
CA VAL A 11 -9.94 9.68 -7.44
C VAL A 11 -8.95 8.83 -8.22
N ALA A 12 -8.81 9.08 -9.53
CA ALA A 12 -7.85 8.38 -10.38
C ALA A 12 -6.40 8.69 -9.96
N ALA A 13 -6.05 9.97 -9.79
CA ALA A 13 -4.71 10.35 -9.32
C ALA A 13 -4.42 9.84 -7.89
N ARG A 14 -5.44 9.78 -7.01
CA ARG A 14 -5.30 9.22 -5.66
C ARG A 14 -5.09 7.70 -5.68
N ALA A 15 -5.77 6.98 -6.56
CA ALA A 15 -5.60 5.54 -6.73
C ALA A 15 -4.19 5.21 -7.28
N GLU A 16 -3.73 5.96 -8.28
CA GLU A 16 -2.40 5.79 -8.87
C GLU A 16 -1.29 6.07 -7.86
N ASN A 17 -1.43 7.14 -7.07
CA ASN A 17 -0.48 7.47 -5.99
C ASN A 17 -0.46 6.43 -4.87
N LYS A 18 -1.61 5.78 -4.60
CA LYS A 18 -1.70 4.68 -3.62
C LYS A 18 -1.00 3.41 -4.13
N GLY A 19 -1.00 3.18 -5.44
CA GLY A 19 -0.32 2.07 -6.09
C GLY A 19 1.21 2.18 -6.07
N ARG A 20 1.74 3.39 -6.25
CA ARG A 20 3.20 3.68 -6.36
C ARG A 20 3.99 3.48 -5.06
N GLY A 21 3.34 3.50 -3.90
CA GLY A 21 3.99 3.39 -2.58
C GLY A 21 4.10 1.97 -2.01
N GLN A 22 3.78 0.94 -2.80
CA GLN A 22 3.66 -0.44 -2.32
C GLN A 22 4.92 -1.27 -2.55
N ASN A 23 6.09 -0.65 -2.72
CA ASN A 23 7.36 -1.36 -2.83
C ASN A 23 8.03 -1.45 -1.46
N CYS A 24 8.56 -2.63 -1.15
CA CYS A 24 9.26 -2.89 0.09
C CYS A 24 10.59 -2.14 0.08
N ARG A 25 10.86 -1.31 1.10
CA ARG A 25 12.10 -0.51 1.16
C ARG A 25 13.37 -1.35 1.27
N LEU A 26 13.24 -2.60 1.70
CA LEU A 26 14.35 -3.52 1.94
C LEU A 26 14.72 -4.32 0.69
N CYS A 27 13.75 -4.98 0.04
CA CYS A 27 14.01 -5.83 -1.13
C CYS A 27 13.51 -5.24 -2.46
N GLY A 28 12.89 -4.06 -2.48
CA GLY A 28 12.39 -3.41 -3.71
C GLY A 28 11.15 -4.06 -4.34
N ASN A 29 10.82 -5.29 -3.94
CA ASN A 29 9.67 -6.05 -4.43
C ASN A 29 8.34 -5.42 -4.03
N LYS A 30 7.30 -5.72 -4.82
CA LYS A 30 5.92 -5.31 -4.50
C LYS A 30 5.48 -6.00 -3.20
N ILE A 31 4.97 -5.20 -2.27
CA ILE A 31 4.36 -5.64 -1.02
C ILE A 31 3.00 -6.24 -1.37
N ASP A 32 2.82 -7.51 -1.01
CA ASP A 32 1.50 -8.14 -1.04
C ASP A 32 0.81 -7.95 0.31
N VAL A 33 -0.52 -7.77 0.29
CA VAL A 33 -1.31 -7.56 1.50
C VAL A 33 -2.22 -8.76 1.69
N VAL A 34 -1.77 -9.69 2.52
CA VAL A 34 -2.49 -10.93 2.82
C VAL A 34 -3.29 -10.81 4.11
N MET A 35 -4.43 -11.49 4.17
CA MET A 35 -5.19 -11.61 5.40
C MET A 35 -4.62 -12.77 6.23
N SER A 36 -4.15 -12.49 7.44
CA SER A 36 -3.67 -13.49 8.40
C SER A 36 -4.63 -13.60 9.57
N VAL A 37 -4.87 -14.82 10.03
CA VAL A 37 -5.61 -15.09 11.27
C VAL A 37 -4.60 -15.30 12.39
N SER A 38 -4.73 -14.55 13.49
CA SER A 38 -3.91 -14.73 14.68
C SER A 38 -4.36 -16.00 15.42
N PRO A 39 -3.52 -16.64 16.26
CA PRO A 39 -3.92 -17.82 17.03
C PRO A 39 -5.12 -17.58 17.97
N SER A 40 -5.38 -16.32 18.32
CA SER A 40 -6.57 -15.87 19.04
C SER A 40 -7.82 -15.62 18.16
N GLY A 41 -7.79 -16.03 16.89
CA GLY A 41 -8.90 -15.88 15.93
C GLY A 41 -9.04 -14.50 15.30
N LYS A 42 -8.23 -13.51 15.69
CA LYS A 42 -8.31 -12.15 15.16
C LYS A 42 -7.74 -12.06 13.74
N LYS A 43 -8.57 -11.60 12.79
CA LYS A 43 -8.16 -11.30 11.41
C LYS A 43 -7.36 -10.00 11.38
N LYS A 44 -6.18 -10.04 10.77
CA LYS A 44 -5.35 -8.85 10.52
C LYS A 44 -4.80 -8.90 9.11
N MET A 45 -4.72 -7.75 8.45
CA MET A 45 -3.99 -7.61 7.19
C MET A 45 -2.49 -7.53 7.51
N ARG A 46 -1.69 -8.42 6.93
CA ARG A 46 -0.23 -8.33 6.96
C ARG A 46 0.29 -7.90 5.61
N ARG A 47 1.30 -7.05 5.66
CA ARG A 47 2.12 -6.72 4.50
C ARG A 47 3.25 -7.74 4.45
N VAL A 48 3.28 -8.56 3.40
CA VAL A 48 4.33 -9.54 3.18
C VAL A 48 5.21 -9.07 2.03
N CYS A 49 6.50 -9.01 2.29
CA CYS A 49 7.56 -8.79 1.32
C CYS A 49 8.82 -9.51 1.78
N CYS A 50 9.77 -9.71 0.87
CA CYS A 50 11.09 -10.26 1.18
C CYS A 50 11.10 -11.70 1.74
N GLY A 51 10.23 -12.58 1.25
CA GLY A 51 10.29 -14.02 1.54
C GLY A 51 9.53 -14.49 2.80
N GLU A 52 8.70 -13.62 3.40
CA GLU A 52 7.54 -14.05 4.20
C GLU A 52 6.32 -14.33 3.34
#